data_AF-A0AAV7GEV2-F1
#
_entry.id   AF-A0AAV7GEV2-F1
#
_cell.length_a   1.000
_cell.length_b   1.000
_cell.length_c   1.000
_cell.angle_alpha   90.00
_cell.angle_beta   90.00
_cell.angle_gamma   90.00
#
_symmetry.space_group_name_H-M   'P 1'
#
loop_
_entity.id
_entity.type
_entity.pdbx_description
1 polymer ?
#
loop_
_entity_poly.entity_id
_entity_poly.type
_entity_poly.pdbx_seq_one_letter_code
_entity_poly.pdbx_strand_id
1 'polypeptide(L)' 'MKAPARTDRACFPPPGYVTVYEFSLRAGLRFPPSSELIDILTICGVCLSQFSYRAMSIVMDLIVLFRDRGVVLSS' A
#
# COMPACT_ATOMS: atom_id res chain seq x y z
N MET A 1 15.36 -13.11 7.21
CA MET A 1 14.35 -12.15 7.73
C MET A 1 14.01 -12.57 9.17
N LYS A 2 14.07 -11.68 10.17
CA LYS A 2 13.82 -12.00 11.59
C LYS A 2 12.32 -11.83 11.92
N ALA A 3 11.65 -12.87 12.38
CA ALA A 3 10.23 -12.80 12.73
C ALA A 3 9.93 -11.64 13.70
N PRO A 4 8.84 -10.87 13.49
CA PRO A 4 8.45 -9.79 14.40
C PRO A 4 8.19 -10.29 15.82
N ALA A 5 8.61 -9.50 16.81
CA ALA A 5 8.32 -9.73 18.22
C ALA A 5 6.93 -9.18 18.59
N ARG A 6 6.35 -9.70 19.67
CA ARG A 6 5.03 -9.27 20.16
C ARG A 6 4.96 -7.79 20.56
N THR A 7 6.12 -7.18 20.81
CA THR A 7 6.26 -5.76 21.15
C THR A 7 6.40 -4.85 19.94
N ASP A 8 6.61 -5.41 18.74
CA ASP A 8 6.76 -4.61 17.52
C ASP A 8 5.40 -4.02 17.15
N ARG A 9 5.40 -2.72 16.85
CA ARG A 9 4.18 -2.02 16.48
C ARG A 9 3.96 -2.15 14.98
N ALA A 10 2.74 -2.53 14.61
CA ALA A 10 2.31 -2.61 13.21
C ALA A 10 2.47 -1.25 12.46
N CYS A 11 2.32 -0.10 13.13
CA CYS A 11 2.57 1.20 12.49
C CYS A 11 4.07 1.54 12.28
N PHE A 12 4.98 0.72 12.82
CA PHE A 12 6.43 0.88 12.71
C PHE A 12 7.09 -0.48 12.41
N PRO A 13 6.85 -1.06 11.21
CA PRO A 13 7.40 -2.36 10.89
C PRO A 13 8.93 -2.30 10.83
N PRO A 14 9.62 -3.41 11.18
CA PRO A 14 11.06 -3.49 11.01
C PRO A 14 11.49 -3.31 9.53
N PRO A 15 12.76 -2.95 9.27
CA PRO A 15 13.27 -2.85 7.90
C PRO A 15 13.03 -4.13 7.09
N GLY A 16 12.47 -3.97 5.88
CA GLY A 16 12.12 -5.09 4.98
C GLY A 16 10.76 -5.73 5.25
N TYR A 17 10.01 -5.26 6.24
CA TYR A 17 8.65 -5.71 6.54
C TYR A 17 7.63 -4.66 6.10
N VAL A 18 6.44 -5.14 5.70
CA VAL A 18 5.27 -4.31 5.49
C VAL A 18 4.16 -4.76 6.43
N THR A 19 3.46 -3.80 7.02
CA THR A 19 2.24 -4.08 7.76
C THR A 19 1.07 -4.06 6.81
N VAL A 20 0.33 -5.16 6.80
CA VAL A 20 -0.91 -5.30 6.06
C VAL A 20 -2.00 -5.62 7.05
N TYR A 21 -3.07 -4.85 7.02
CA TYR A 21 -4.24 -5.18 7.80
C TYR A 21 -5.03 -6.29 7.11
N GLU A 22 -5.63 -7.19 7.90
CA GLU A 22 -6.44 -8.29 7.38
C GLU A 22 -7.55 -7.80 6.44
N PHE A 23 -8.18 -6.68 6.79
CA PHE A 23 -9.22 -6.07 5.95
C PHE A 23 -8.68 -5.55 4.60
N SER A 24 -7.41 -5.13 4.51
CA SER A 24 -6.79 -4.77 3.23
C SER A 24 -6.63 -5.99 2.32
N LEU A 25 -6.27 -7.14 2.89
CA LEU A 25 -6.24 -8.41 2.14
C LEU A 25 -7.65 -8.79 1.67
N ARG A 26 -8.66 -8.62 2.54
CA ARG A 26 -10.07 -8.93 2.20
C ARG A 26 -10.64 -8.01 1.12
N ALA A 27 -10.21 -6.76 1.02
CA ALA A 27 -10.60 -5.86 -0.06
C ALA A 27 -9.79 -6.04 -1.35
N GLY A 28 -8.98 -7.10 -1.44
CA GLY A 28 -8.32 -7.46 -2.68
C GLY A 28 -6.98 -6.77 -2.91
N LEU A 29 -6.33 -6.21 -1.87
CA LEU A 29 -4.93 -5.83 -1.98
C LEU A 29 -4.10 -7.06 -2.35
N ARG A 30 -3.53 -7.04 -3.55
CA ARG A 30 -2.68 -8.12 -4.05
C ARG A 30 -1.20 -7.76 -3.86
N PHE A 31 -0.41 -8.79 -3.59
CA PHE A 31 1.04 -8.70 -3.50
C PHE A 31 1.70 -9.39 -4.70
N PRO A 32 2.74 -8.79 -5.29
CA PRO A 32 3.27 -7.45 -4.98
C PRO A 32 2.27 -6.33 -5.33
N PRO A 33 2.34 -5.17 -4.67
CA PRO A 33 1.49 -4.01 -5.01
C PRO A 33 1.72 -3.58 -6.47
N SER A 34 0.73 -2.94 -7.09
CA SER A 34 0.91 -2.40 -8.44
C SER A 34 1.99 -1.32 -8.46
N SER A 35 2.73 -1.21 -9.58
CA SER A 35 3.79 -0.21 -9.74
C SER A 35 3.26 1.21 -9.54
N GLU A 36 2.05 1.51 -10.02
CA GLU A 36 1.41 2.82 -9.86
C GLU A 36 1.23 3.20 -8.39
N LEU A 37 0.82 2.23 -7.56
CA LEU A 37 0.65 2.47 -6.13
C LEU A 37 2.01 2.73 -5.48
N ILE A 38 3.05 2.00 -5.87
CA ILE A 38 4.42 2.23 -5.38
C ILE A 38 4.93 3.61 -5.80
N ASP A 39 4.67 4.04 -7.03
CA ASP A 39 5.10 5.34 -7.54
C ASP A 39 4.39 6.48 -6.80
N ILE A 40 3.07 6.37 -6.60
CA ILE A 40 2.30 7.34 -5.80
C ILE A 40 2.85 7.44 -4.37
N LEU A 41 3.08 6.30 -3.72
CA LEU A 41 3.62 6.26 -2.36
C LEU A 41 5.01 6.90 -2.29
N THR A 42 5.86 6.61 -3.28
CA THR A 42 7.21 7.17 -3.39
C THR A 42 7.18 8.68 -3.57
N ILE A 43 6.33 9.19 -4.48
CA ILE A 43 6.15 10.63 -4.72
C ILE A 43 5.64 11.34 -3.46
N CYS A 44 4.72 10.71 -2.72
CA CYS A 44 4.21 11.26 -1.47
C CYS A 44 5.21 11.14 -0.29
N GLY A 45 6.32 10.41 -0.44
CA GLY A 45 7.24 10.12 0.65
C GLY A 45 6.62 9.28 1.76
N VAL A 46 5.61 8.47 1.43
CA VAL A 46 4.83 7.67 2.38
C VAL A 46 5.16 6.20 2.21
N CYS A 47 5.45 5.50 3.30
CA CYS A 47 5.64 4.06 3.25
C CYS A 47 4.29 3.35 3.14
N LEU A 48 4.23 2.23 2.40
CA LEU A 48 3.02 1.39 2.31
C LEU A 48 2.48 0.98 3.70
N SER A 49 3.37 0.78 4.67
CA SER A 49 3.02 0.46 6.06
C SER A 49 2.31 1.58 6.83
N GLN A 50 2.40 2.83 6.36
CA GLN A 50 1.74 3.98 6.97
C GLN A 50 0.30 4.16 6.47
N PHE A 51 -0.07 3.44 5.42
CA PHE A 51 -1.41 3.55 4.84
C PHE A 51 -2.44 2.81 5.69
N SER A 52 -3.46 3.54 6.12
CA SER A 52 -4.68 2.90 6.60
C SER A 52 -5.40 2.23 5.43
N TYR A 53 -6.17 1.18 5.72
CA TYR A 53 -7.02 0.53 4.72
C TYR A 53 -7.94 1.46 3.98
N ARG A 54 -8.61 2.37 4.70
CA ARG A 54 -9.56 3.27 4.08
C ARG A 54 -8.85 4.15 3.05
N ALA A 55 -7.69 4.69 3.42
CA ALA A 55 -6.86 5.44 2.49
C ALA A 55 -6.43 4.56 1.30
N MET A 56 -6.07 3.31 1.56
CA MET A 56 -5.57 2.40 0.53
C MET A 56 -6.64 2.01 -0.48
N SER A 57 -7.85 1.68 -0.01
CA SER A 57 -9.01 1.40 -0.86
C SER A 57 -9.30 2.60 -1.77
N ILE A 58 -9.35 3.81 -1.20
CA ILE A 58 -9.62 5.04 -1.97
C ILE A 58 -8.55 5.25 -3.06
N VAL A 59 -7.27 5.07 -2.72
CA VAL A 59 -6.18 5.22 -3.71
C VAL A 59 -6.28 4.17 -4.81
N MET A 60 -6.56 2.91 -4.48
CA MET A 60 -6.74 1.86 -5.49
C MET A 60 -7.94 2.14 -6.39
N ASP A 61 -9.07 2.56 -5.83
CA ASP A 61 -10.28 2.92 -6.59
C ASP A 61 -10.00 4.10 -7.54
N LEU A 62 -9.22 5.08 -7.09
CA LEU A 62 -8.77 6.20 -7.94
C LEU A 62 -7.85 5.73 -9.07
N ILE A 63 -6.90 4.84 -8.79
CA ILE A 63 -6.01 4.26 -9.81
C ILE A 63 -6.83 3.54 -10.89
N VAL A 64 -7.82 2.72 -10.47
CA VAL A 64 -8.71 2.01 -11.41
C VAL A 64 -9.53 3.01 -12.23
N LEU A 65 -10.14 4.00 -11.59
CA LEU A 65 -10.92 5.03 -12.27
C LEU A 65 -10.09 5.80 -13.31
N PHE A 66 -8.83 6.14 -12.98
CA PHE A 66 -7.95 6.85 -13.91
C PHE A 66 -7.54 5.97 -15.08
N ARG A 67 -7.23 4.70 -14.84
CA ARG A 67 -6.96 3.73 -15.91
C ARG A 67 -8.14 3.55 -16.85
N ASP A 68 -9.36 3.42 -16.31
CA ASP A 68 -10.58 3.30 -17.12
C ASP A 68 -10.83 4.54 -17.99
N ARG A 69 -10.29 5.69 -17.59
CA ARG A 69 -10.33 6.94 -18.36
C ARG A 69 -9.13 7.14 -19.29
N GLY A 70 -8.25 6.16 -19.42
CA GLY A 70 -7.06 6.22 -20.27
C GLY A 70 -5.94 7.12 -19.73
N VAL A 71 -5.99 7.49 -18.44
CA VAL A 71 -4.93 8.26 -17.79
C VAL A 71 -3.77 7.32 -17.51
N VAL A 72 -2.61 7.63 -18.08
CA VAL A 72 -1.34 6.96 -17.77
C VAL A 72 -0.62 7.80 -16.72
N LEU A 73 -0.32 7.20 -15.57
CA LEU A 73 0.58 7.80 -14.61
C LEU A 73 1.97 7.86 -15.24
N SER A 74 2.41 9.07 -15.62
CA SER A 74 3.78 9.33 -16.05
C SER A 74 4.65 9.55 -14.80
N SER A 75 5.69 8.75 -14.67
CA SER A 75 6.75 8.91 -13.67
C SER A 75 7.70 10.08 -13.99
#